data_AF-A0A059LEL3-F1
#
_entry.id   AF-A0A059LEL3-F1
#
_cell.length_a   1.000
_cell.length_b   1.000
_cell.length_c   1.000
_cell.angle_alpha   90.00
_cell.angle_beta   90.00
_cell.angle_gamma   90.00
#
_symmetry.space_group_name_H-M   'P 1'
#
loop_
_entity.id
_entity.type
_entity.pdbx_description
1 polymer ?
#
loop_
_entity_poly.entity_id
_entity_poly.type
_entity_poly.pdbx_seq_one_letter_code
_entity_poly.pdbx_strand_id
1 'polypeptide(L)'
;AATLKLKNFESSIGTSRKAYRLGKFLSGVNSIRKTPLRAPHALLEITSAGGDVIYYFTEQLQWLVKTGVLPAHWAPTLTKFSAWGELVGYSASIWLTCLRMNTLTERELALRRELFRRQRAGDGDAGVDKALQEEIAGLRARRVLRTLELVQDLSDLLLALADVRARGRLLHNDALLALAGLVSGSISAYKNWPGRK
;
A
#
# COMPACT_ATOMS: atom_id res chain seq x y z
N ALA A 1 -32.35 -9.86 24.00
CA ALA A 1 -32.46 -9.71 22.54
C ALA A 1 -31.36 -8.82 21.94
N ALA A 2 -31.13 -7.60 22.45
CA ALA A 2 -30.11 -6.68 21.93
C ALA A 2 -28.67 -7.23 22.03
N THR A 3 -28.30 -7.85 23.16
CA THR A 3 -27.00 -8.48 23.38
C THR A 3 -26.71 -9.62 22.40
N LEU A 4 -27.73 -10.40 22.04
CA LEU A 4 -27.60 -11.47 21.05
C LEU A 4 -27.40 -10.90 19.63
N LYS A 5 -28.12 -9.83 19.30
CA LYS A 5 -27.95 -9.11 18.02
C LYS A 5 -26.56 -8.47 17.90
N LEU A 6 -26.06 -7.85 18.98
CA LEU A 6 -24.70 -7.29 19.06
C LEU A 6 -23.63 -8.38 18.87
N LYS A 7 -23.77 -9.52 19.54
CA LYS A 7 -22.84 -10.65 19.38
C LYS A 7 -22.86 -11.22 17.96
N ASN A 8 -24.04 -11.36 17.35
CA ASN A 8 -24.17 -11.82 15.96
C ASN A 8 -23.55 -10.81 14.98
N PHE A 9 -23.72 -9.52 15.25
CA PHE A 9 -23.11 -8.44 14.48
C PHE A 9 -21.58 -8.46 14.57
N GLU A 10 -21.03 -8.59 15.78
CA GLU A 10 -19.58 -8.72 16.01
C GLU A 10 -19.01 -9.95 15.27
N SER A 11 -19.68 -11.10 15.37
CA SER A 11 -19.30 -12.32 14.65
C SER A 11 -19.33 -12.12 13.12
N SER A 12 -20.34 -11.40 12.62
CA SER A 12 -20.48 -11.08 11.20
C SER A 12 -19.34 -10.17 10.72
N ILE A 13 -18.99 -9.12 11.49
CA ILE A 13 -17.84 -8.25 11.21
C ILE A 13 -16.54 -9.07 11.20
N GLY A 14 -16.37 -9.95 12.18
CA GLY A 14 -15.20 -10.84 12.25
C GLY A 14 -15.06 -11.70 10.99
N THR A 15 -16.16 -12.24 10.48
CA THR A 15 -16.19 -13.05 9.26
C THR A 15 -15.90 -12.21 8.01
N SER A 16 -16.51 -11.02 7.89
CA SER A 16 -16.23 -10.08 6.79
C SER A 16 -14.77 -9.64 6.75
N ARG A 17 -14.16 -9.36 7.91
CA ARG A 17 -12.73 -9.00 8.00
C ARG A 17 -11.83 -10.13 7.54
N LYS A 18 -12.16 -11.39 7.86
CA LYS A 18 -11.41 -12.57 7.38
C LYS A 18 -11.54 -12.73 5.88
N ALA A 19 -12.76 -12.65 5.34
CA ALA A 19 -12.99 -12.73 3.90
C ALA A 19 -12.24 -11.64 3.14
N TYR A 20 -12.26 -10.40 3.64
CA TYR A 20 -11.48 -9.29 3.09
C TYR A 20 -9.98 -9.59 3.06
N ARG A 21 -9.42 -10.08 4.18
CA ARG A 21 -7.99 -10.44 4.28
C ARG A 21 -7.60 -11.58 3.34
N LEU A 22 -8.47 -12.58 3.18
CA LEU A 22 -8.27 -13.64 2.19
C LEU A 22 -8.30 -13.09 0.76
N GLY A 23 -9.22 -12.16 0.46
CA GLY A 23 -9.26 -11.45 -0.81
C GLY A 23 -7.96 -10.68 -1.08
N LYS A 24 -7.39 -10.03 -0.06
CA LYS A 24 -6.10 -9.34 -0.14
C LYS A 24 -4.94 -10.30 -0.40
N PHE A 25 -4.90 -11.45 0.27
CA PHE A 25 -3.94 -12.52 -0.02
C PHE A 25 -4.01 -12.96 -1.49
N LEU A 26 -5.20 -13.27 -2.00
CA LEU A 26 -5.39 -13.68 -3.39
C LEU A 26 -5.01 -12.58 -4.39
N SER A 27 -5.27 -11.31 -4.05
CA SER A 27 -4.84 -10.17 -4.84
C SER A 27 -3.31 -10.08 -4.95
N GLY A 28 -2.59 -10.33 -3.85
CA GLY A 28 -1.13 -10.39 -3.83
C GLY A 28 -0.60 -11.53 -4.70
N VAL A 29 -1.14 -12.75 -4.57
CA VAL A 29 -0.77 -13.90 -5.40
C VAL A 29 -1.02 -13.62 -6.88
N ASN A 30 -2.18 -13.04 -7.22
CA ASN A 30 -2.51 -12.67 -8.59
C ASN A 30 -1.58 -11.58 -9.14
N SER A 31 -1.13 -10.64 -8.30
CA SER A 31 -0.18 -9.60 -8.69
C SER A 31 1.17 -10.22 -9.04
N ILE A 32 1.72 -11.09 -8.19
CA ILE A 32 2.96 -11.83 -8.46
C ILE A 32 2.86 -12.62 -9.76
N ARG A 33 1.75 -13.33 -9.97
CA ARG A 33 1.52 -14.13 -11.19
C ARG A 33 1.49 -13.28 -12.46
N LYS A 34 0.95 -12.06 -12.38
CA LYS A 34 0.79 -11.16 -13.53
C LYS A 34 2.03 -10.33 -13.81
N THR A 35 2.94 -10.17 -12.86
CA THR A 35 4.17 -9.39 -13.06
C THR A 35 5.08 -10.09 -14.08
N PRO A 36 5.30 -9.50 -15.26
CA PRO A 36 6.21 -10.08 -16.24
C PRO A 36 7.65 -9.94 -15.75
N LEU A 37 8.38 -11.05 -15.67
CA LEU A 37 9.75 -11.10 -15.13
C LEU A 37 10.76 -10.18 -15.85
N ARG A 38 10.46 -9.79 -17.09
CA ARG A 38 11.29 -8.90 -17.91
C ARG A 38 10.94 -7.42 -17.79
N ALA A 39 9.88 -7.06 -17.04
CA ALA A 39 9.55 -5.66 -16.84
C ALA A 39 10.59 -4.94 -15.97
N PRO A 40 10.79 -3.63 -16.18
CA PRO A 40 11.61 -2.84 -15.29
C PRO A 40 11.05 -2.94 -13.87
N HIS A 41 11.93 -3.25 -12.91
CA HIS A 41 11.60 -3.36 -11.49
C HIS A 41 10.67 -4.53 -11.11
N ALA A 42 10.51 -5.55 -11.98
CA ALA A 42 9.70 -6.73 -11.69
C ALA A 42 10.05 -7.41 -10.36
N LEU A 43 11.34 -7.47 -9.99
CA LEU A 43 11.77 -8.03 -8.71
C LEU A 43 11.21 -7.25 -7.51
N LEU A 44 11.17 -5.92 -7.58
CA LEU A 44 10.61 -5.07 -6.51
C LEU A 44 9.09 -5.22 -6.43
N GLU A 45 8.41 -5.31 -7.58
CA GLU A 45 6.97 -5.57 -7.63
C GLU A 45 6.61 -6.92 -6.99
N ILE A 46 7.35 -7.98 -7.34
CA ILE A 46 7.17 -9.32 -6.77
C ILE A 46 7.49 -9.31 -5.28
N THR A 47 8.52 -8.61 -4.86
CA THR A 47 8.92 -8.53 -3.44
C THR A 47 7.88 -7.79 -2.61
N SER A 48 7.38 -6.66 -3.10
CA SER A 48 6.31 -5.89 -2.44
C SER A 48 5.03 -6.72 -2.32
N ALA A 49 4.57 -7.33 -3.41
CA ALA A 49 3.40 -8.21 -3.40
C ALA A 49 3.62 -9.48 -2.55
N GLY A 50 4.86 -10.00 -2.53
CA GLY A 50 5.25 -11.14 -1.70
C GLY A 50 5.15 -10.84 -0.21
N GLY A 51 5.51 -9.64 0.21
CA GLY A 51 5.33 -9.18 1.60
C GLY A 51 3.87 -9.25 2.05
N ASP A 52 2.95 -8.69 1.24
CA ASP A 52 1.50 -8.78 1.46
C ASP A 52 1.02 -10.24 1.56
N VAL A 53 1.50 -11.10 0.65
CA VAL A 53 1.14 -12.53 0.63
C VAL A 53 1.58 -13.22 1.91
N ILE A 54 2.83 -13.01 2.34
CA ILE A 54 3.37 -13.59 3.58
C ILE A 54 2.58 -13.10 4.79
N TYR A 55 2.31 -11.80 4.87
CA TYR A 55 1.51 -11.20 5.94
C TYR A 55 0.11 -11.81 6.03
N TYR A 56 -0.67 -11.73 4.95
CA TYR A 56 -2.07 -12.19 4.99
C TYR A 56 -2.18 -13.72 5.14
N PHE A 57 -1.20 -14.48 4.65
CA PHE A 57 -1.13 -15.92 4.86
C PHE A 57 -0.83 -16.29 6.31
N THR A 58 0.20 -15.68 6.90
CA THR A 58 0.57 -15.92 8.30
C THR A 58 -0.53 -15.48 9.27
N GLU A 59 -1.29 -14.43 8.95
CA GLU A 59 -2.50 -14.05 9.68
C GLU A 59 -3.58 -15.15 9.69
N GLN A 60 -3.76 -15.90 8.58
CA GLN A 60 -4.69 -17.04 8.58
C GLN A 60 -4.20 -18.15 9.51
N LEU A 61 -2.89 -18.42 9.53
CA LEU A 61 -2.30 -19.41 10.43
C LEU A 61 -2.38 -18.97 11.90
N GLN A 62 -2.15 -17.69 12.19
CA GLN A 62 -2.34 -17.15 13.54
C GLN A 62 -3.79 -17.29 14.00
N TRP A 63 -4.75 -17.13 13.09
CA TRP A 63 -6.15 -17.42 13.41
C TRP A 63 -6.39 -18.89 13.74
N LEU A 64 -5.79 -19.83 13.00
CA LEU A 64 -5.86 -21.26 13.31
C LEU A 64 -5.22 -21.62 14.67
N VAL A 65 -4.18 -20.88 15.07
CA VAL A 65 -3.62 -21.01 16.43
C VAL A 65 -4.63 -20.51 17.47
N LYS A 66 -5.28 -19.37 17.22
CA LYS A 66 -6.30 -18.80 18.14
C LYS A 66 -7.54 -19.69 18.28
N THR A 67 -7.90 -20.46 17.26
CA THR A 67 -9.02 -21.43 17.35
C THR A 67 -8.63 -22.76 17.99
N GLY A 68 -7.36 -22.96 18.32
CA GLY A 68 -6.85 -24.21 18.90
C GLY A 68 -6.64 -25.34 17.88
N VAL A 69 -6.79 -25.06 16.57
CA VAL A 69 -6.51 -26.04 15.50
C VAL A 69 -5.01 -26.25 15.34
N LEU A 70 -4.22 -25.18 15.48
CA LEU A 70 -2.76 -25.24 15.50
C LEU A 70 -2.21 -25.07 16.93
N PRO A 71 -1.07 -25.71 17.27
CA PRO A 71 -0.43 -25.55 18.57
C PRO A 71 -0.02 -24.10 18.87
N ALA A 72 -0.22 -23.67 20.12
CA ALA A 72 0.09 -22.30 20.57
C ALA A 72 1.57 -21.90 20.42
N HIS A 73 2.50 -22.86 20.42
CA HIS A 73 3.94 -22.58 20.26
C HIS A 73 4.31 -22.03 18.89
N TRP A 74 3.45 -22.16 17.87
CA TRP A 74 3.67 -21.56 16.56
C TRP A 74 3.37 -20.06 16.51
N ALA A 75 2.55 -19.52 17.42
CA ALA A 75 2.15 -18.12 17.39
C ALA A 75 3.35 -17.14 17.36
N PRO A 76 4.37 -17.26 18.24
CA PRO A 76 5.51 -16.35 18.21
C PRO A 76 6.30 -16.38 16.89
N THR A 77 6.42 -17.56 16.28
CA THR A 77 7.10 -17.73 15.00
C THR A 77 6.31 -17.10 13.87
N LEU A 78 4.99 -17.32 13.83
CA LEU A 78 4.10 -16.75 12.82
C LEU A 78 4.05 -15.22 12.89
N THR A 79 3.98 -14.65 14.11
CA THR A 79 4.04 -13.18 14.30
C THR A 79 5.36 -12.61 13.79
N LYS A 80 6.50 -13.28 14.06
CA LYS A 80 7.80 -12.85 13.52
C LYS A 80 7.83 -12.89 11.98
N PHE A 81 7.34 -13.97 11.37
CA PHE A 81 7.28 -14.08 9.91
C PHE A 81 6.37 -13.00 9.29
N SER A 82 5.22 -12.73 9.91
CA SER A 82 4.30 -11.67 9.51
C SER A 82 5.00 -10.31 9.51
N ALA A 83 5.64 -9.94 10.62
CA ALA A 83 6.30 -8.66 10.79
C ALA A 83 7.49 -8.47 9.82
N TRP A 84 8.28 -9.53 9.57
CA TRP A 84 9.33 -9.50 8.56
C TRP A 84 8.78 -9.39 7.13
N GLY A 85 7.69 -10.07 6.83
CA GLY A 85 6.99 -9.97 5.55
C GLY A 85 6.52 -8.54 5.27
N GLU A 86 5.90 -7.90 6.25
CA GLU A 86 5.49 -6.49 6.17
C GLU A 86 6.68 -5.55 6.00
N LEU A 87 7.73 -5.72 6.82
CA LEU A 87 8.92 -4.87 6.75
C LEU A 87 9.56 -4.91 5.35
N VAL A 88 9.74 -6.10 4.79
CA VAL A 88 10.30 -6.28 3.44
C VAL A 88 9.34 -5.76 2.37
N GLY A 89 8.04 -6.05 2.52
CA GLY A 89 6.99 -5.61 1.59
C GLY A 89 6.90 -4.10 1.46
N TYR A 90 6.81 -3.38 2.58
CA TYR A 90 6.77 -1.92 2.60
C TYR A 90 8.08 -1.30 2.12
N SER A 91 9.23 -1.84 2.51
CA SER A 91 10.53 -1.35 2.02
C SER A 91 10.64 -1.44 0.48
N ALA A 92 10.21 -2.57 -0.09
CA ALA A 92 10.16 -2.75 -1.55
C ALA A 92 9.13 -1.82 -2.21
N SER A 93 7.96 -1.62 -1.58
CA SER A 93 6.92 -0.71 -2.07
C SER A 93 7.39 0.75 -2.11
N ILE A 94 8.05 1.20 -1.04
CA ILE A 94 8.65 2.54 -0.94
C ILE A 94 9.66 2.75 -2.06
N TRP A 95 10.60 1.81 -2.23
CA TRP A 95 11.59 1.88 -3.29
C TRP A 95 10.94 1.96 -4.67
N LEU A 96 10.01 1.05 -4.95
CA LEU A 96 9.28 0.99 -6.21
C LEU A 96 8.49 2.29 -6.48
N THR A 97 7.86 2.84 -5.45
CA THR A 97 7.10 4.10 -5.54
C THR A 97 8.02 5.27 -5.85
N CYS A 98 9.20 5.36 -5.23
CA CYS A 98 10.21 6.36 -5.57
C CYS A 98 10.64 6.28 -7.03
N LEU A 99 10.93 5.08 -7.55
CA LEU A 99 11.30 4.87 -8.95
C LEU A 99 10.18 5.29 -9.92
N ARG A 100 8.95 4.88 -9.65
CA ARG A 100 7.77 5.25 -10.43
C ARG A 100 7.48 6.76 -10.36
N MET A 101 7.78 7.39 -9.23
CA MET A 101 7.61 8.83 -9.08
C MET A 101 8.65 9.62 -9.88
N ASN A 102 9.87 9.10 -10.00
CA ASN A 102 10.89 9.67 -10.88
C ASN A 102 10.45 9.62 -12.35
N THR A 103 10.00 8.46 -12.83
CA THR A 103 9.53 8.32 -14.23
C THR A 103 8.31 9.20 -14.54
N LEU A 104 7.37 9.35 -13.60
CA LEU A 104 6.26 10.30 -13.74
C LEU A 104 6.75 11.76 -13.82
N THR A 105 7.81 12.09 -13.11
CA THR A 105 8.39 13.45 -13.08
C THR A 105 9.13 13.76 -14.38
N GLU A 106 9.94 12.83 -14.87
CA GLU A 106 10.60 12.94 -16.17
C GLU A 106 9.58 13.12 -17.30
N ARG A 107 8.50 12.33 -17.29
CA ARG A 107 7.43 12.44 -18.28
C ARG A 107 6.73 13.78 -18.23
N GLU A 108 6.37 14.28 -17.03
CA GLU A 108 5.74 15.60 -16.91
C GLU A 108 6.68 16.72 -17.41
N LEU A 109 7.96 16.66 -17.06
CA LEU A 109 8.95 17.64 -17.52
C LEU A 109 9.09 17.63 -19.05
N ALA A 110 9.10 16.45 -19.67
CA ALA A 110 9.15 16.33 -21.12
C ALA A 110 7.94 16.99 -21.80
N LEU A 111 6.72 16.72 -21.30
CA LEU A 111 5.49 17.32 -21.85
C LEU A 111 5.44 18.84 -21.65
N ARG A 112 5.88 19.34 -20.48
CA ARG A 112 5.98 20.78 -20.23
C ARG A 112 6.96 21.47 -21.16
N ARG A 113 8.12 20.84 -21.44
CA ARG A 113 9.10 21.36 -22.41
C ARG A 113 8.52 21.39 -23.82
N GLU A 114 7.80 20.35 -24.21
CA GLU A 114 7.14 20.30 -25.52
C GLU A 114 6.08 21.39 -25.66
N LEU A 115 5.20 21.55 -24.66
CA LEU A 115 4.20 22.62 -24.65
C LEU A 115 4.84 24.01 -24.77
N PHE A 116 5.92 24.26 -24.01
CA PHE A 116 6.64 25.53 -24.06
C PHE A 116 7.32 25.78 -25.42
N ARG A 117 7.88 24.73 -26.03
CA ARG A 117 8.49 24.80 -27.37
C ARG A 117 7.46 25.18 -28.42
N ARG A 118 6.28 24.55 -28.40
CA ARG A 118 5.17 24.82 -29.33
C ARG A 118 4.66 26.24 -29.18
N GLN A 119 4.45 26.70 -27.95
CA GLN A 119 4.03 28.08 -27.66
C GLN A 119 5.03 29.12 -28.17
N ARG A 120 6.34 28.87 -28.03
CA ARG A 120 7.37 29.77 -28.54
C ARG A 120 7.51 29.76 -30.06
N ALA A 121 7.28 28.62 -30.70
CA ALA A 121 7.38 28.49 -32.16
C ALA A 121 6.20 29.12 -32.92
N GLY A 122 5.13 29.50 -32.22
CA GLY A 122 3.89 29.96 -32.87
C GLY A 122 3.13 28.86 -33.61
N ASP A 123 3.55 27.59 -33.46
CA ASP A 123 2.97 26.37 -34.05
C ASP A 123 1.96 25.70 -33.09
N GLY A 124 1.30 26.54 -32.29
CA GLY A 124 0.34 26.11 -31.27
C GLY A 124 -0.99 25.75 -31.91
N ASP A 125 -1.26 24.46 -32.04
CA ASP A 125 -2.62 23.98 -32.26
C ASP A 125 -3.35 23.94 -30.92
N ALA A 126 -4.44 24.70 -30.79
CA ALA A 126 -5.19 24.82 -29.54
C ALA A 126 -5.74 23.47 -29.05
N GLY A 127 -6.03 22.54 -29.96
CA GLY A 127 -6.46 21.18 -29.64
C GLY A 127 -5.34 20.35 -28.99
N VAL A 128 -4.17 20.31 -29.63
CA VAL A 128 -2.98 19.59 -29.13
C VAL A 128 -2.48 20.18 -27.81
N ASP A 129 -2.43 21.51 -27.69
CA ASP A 129 -1.97 22.17 -26.46
C ASP A 129 -2.90 21.89 -25.28
N LYS A 130 -4.22 21.84 -25.51
CA LYS A 130 -5.19 21.45 -24.49
C LYS A 130 -5.01 19.99 -24.08
N ALA A 131 -4.81 19.07 -25.02
CA ALA A 131 -4.56 17.66 -24.72
C ALA A 131 -3.28 17.46 -23.89
N LEU A 132 -2.20 18.19 -24.21
CA LEU A 132 -0.96 18.19 -23.43
C LEU A 132 -1.18 18.71 -22.00
N GLN A 133 -1.96 19.77 -21.83
CA GLN A 133 -2.30 20.31 -20.51
C GLN A 133 -3.13 19.32 -19.68
N GLU A 134 -4.09 18.62 -20.30
CA GLU A 134 -4.87 17.57 -19.66
C GLU A 134 -3.99 16.38 -19.25
N GLU A 135 -3.05 15.94 -20.10
CA GLU A 135 -2.09 14.87 -19.75
C GLU A 135 -1.21 15.29 -18.57
N ILE A 136 -0.70 16.54 -18.57
CA ILE A 136 0.08 17.11 -17.46
C ILE A 136 -0.75 17.13 -16.16
N ALA A 137 -2.01 17.56 -16.22
CA ALA A 137 -2.91 17.56 -15.06
C ALA A 137 -3.14 16.13 -14.53
N GLY A 138 -3.32 15.16 -15.43
CA GLY A 138 -3.43 13.75 -15.09
C GLY A 138 -2.17 13.20 -14.42
N LEU A 139 -0.98 13.55 -14.91
CA LEU A 139 0.30 13.16 -14.30
C LEU A 139 0.49 13.76 -12.91
N ARG A 140 0.08 15.03 -12.70
CA ARG A 140 0.11 15.68 -11.39
C ARG A 140 -0.81 14.98 -10.39
N ALA A 141 -2.04 14.67 -10.80
CA ALA A 141 -2.98 13.92 -9.97
C ALA A 141 -2.42 12.54 -9.58
N ARG A 142 -1.82 11.82 -10.54
CA ARG A 142 -1.13 10.55 -10.28
C ARG A 142 0.03 10.73 -9.30
N ARG A 143 0.83 11.80 -9.42
CA ARG A 143 1.93 12.08 -8.48
C ARG A 143 1.41 12.30 -7.06
N VAL A 144 0.34 13.08 -6.88
CA VAL A 144 -0.27 13.29 -5.55
C VAL A 144 -0.68 11.96 -4.92
N LEU A 145 -1.35 11.09 -5.70
CA LEU A 145 -1.74 9.76 -5.22
C LEU A 145 -0.52 8.89 -4.84
N ARG A 146 0.58 8.96 -5.62
CA ARG A 146 1.83 8.26 -5.29
C ARG A 146 2.53 8.82 -4.06
N THR A 147 2.48 10.14 -3.83
CA THR A 147 3.00 10.75 -2.60
C THR A 147 2.21 10.28 -1.39
N LEU A 148 0.88 10.22 -1.50
CA LEU A 148 0.03 9.68 -0.44
C LEU A 148 0.35 8.21 -0.15
N GLU A 149 0.54 7.39 -1.19
CA GLU A 149 1.00 6.00 -1.07
C GLU A 149 2.33 5.91 -0.32
N LEU A 150 3.31 6.74 -0.69
CA LEU A 150 4.60 6.76 -0.03
C LEU A 150 4.51 7.11 1.46
N VAL A 151 3.71 8.11 1.82
CA VAL A 151 3.50 8.51 3.23
C VAL A 151 2.79 7.41 4.01
N GLN A 152 1.84 6.73 3.38
CA GLN A 152 1.16 5.58 3.97
C GLN A 152 2.13 4.43 4.23
N ASP A 153 2.88 4.01 3.20
CA ASP A 153 3.85 2.92 3.31
C ASP A 153 4.97 3.22 4.32
N LEU A 154 5.40 4.49 4.46
CA LEU A 154 6.35 4.91 5.49
C LEU A 154 5.76 4.79 6.90
N SER A 155 4.49 5.17 7.06
CA SER A 155 3.77 4.99 8.34
C SER A 155 3.63 3.52 8.70
N ASP A 156 3.26 2.70 7.72
CA ASP A 156 3.09 1.25 7.91
C ASP A 156 4.44 0.54 8.15
N LEU A 157 5.51 0.97 7.47
CA LEU A 157 6.88 0.50 7.72
C LEU A 157 7.32 0.80 9.16
N LEU A 158 6.97 1.97 9.70
CA LEU A 158 7.29 2.34 11.08
C LEU A 158 6.61 1.40 12.09
N LEU A 159 5.34 1.05 11.84
CA LEU A 159 4.60 0.09 12.65
C LEU A 159 5.23 -1.31 12.56
N ALA A 160 5.52 -1.79 11.35
CA ALA A 160 6.18 -3.08 11.14
C ALA A 160 7.57 -3.14 11.82
N LEU A 161 8.31 -2.04 11.80
CA LEU A 161 9.61 -1.96 12.46
C LEU A 161 9.50 -2.02 13.98
N ALA A 162 8.45 -1.42 14.56
CA ALA A 162 8.16 -1.53 15.99
C ALA A 162 7.85 -2.99 16.39
N ASP A 163 7.09 -3.70 15.56
CA ASP A 163 6.75 -5.11 15.79
C ASP A 163 7.96 -6.04 15.64
N VAL A 164 8.86 -5.80 14.69
CA VAL A 164 10.11 -6.58 14.53
C VAL A 164 11.09 -6.29 15.67
N ARG A 165 11.22 -5.01 16.08
CA ARG A 165 12.22 -4.57 17.05
C ARG A 165 11.60 -4.45 18.44
N ALA A 166 11.41 -5.58 19.11
CA ALA A 166 10.85 -5.68 20.46
C ALA A 166 11.54 -4.83 21.57
N ARG A 167 12.67 -4.12 21.32
CA ARG A 167 13.46 -3.36 22.32
C ARG A 167 14.22 -2.15 21.74
N GLY A 168 13.53 -1.07 21.36
CA GLY A 168 14.17 0.17 20.86
C GLY A 168 13.53 1.45 21.40
N ARG A 169 14.32 2.31 22.08
CA ARG A 169 13.85 3.53 22.79
C ARG A 169 12.99 4.52 21.99
N LEU A 170 13.23 4.68 20.68
CA LEU A 170 12.46 5.60 19.83
C LEU A 170 11.13 5.01 19.34
N LEU A 171 11.01 3.68 19.29
CA LEU A 171 9.82 2.96 18.80
C LEU A 171 8.84 2.61 19.93
N HIS A 172 9.14 2.96 21.18
CA HIS A 172 8.25 2.79 22.34
C HIS A 172 7.34 3.99 22.61
N ASN A 173 7.37 5.03 21.78
CA ASN A 173 6.43 6.14 21.92
C ASN A 173 5.08 5.73 21.31
N ASP A 174 4.18 5.23 22.15
CA ASP A 174 2.84 4.80 21.74
C ASP A 174 2.06 5.90 21.01
N ALA A 175 2.30 7.17 21.34
CA ALA A 175 1.67 8.29 20.63
C ALA A 175 2.20 8.42 19.19
N LEU A 176 3.49 8.18 18.95
CA LEU A 176 4.05 8.19 17.60
C LEU A 176 3.47 7.06 16.74
N LEU A 177 3.35 5.85 17.29
CA LEU A 177 2.76 4.71 16.60
C LEU A 177 1.26 4.93 16.34
N ALA A 178 0.53 5.47 17.31
CA ALA A 178 -0.87 5.83 17.13
C ALA A 178 -1.06 6.88 16.03
N LEU A 179 -0.19 7.90 15.98
CA LEU A 179 -0.19 8.91 14.91
C LEU A 179 0.14 8.30 13.55
N ALA A 180 1.13 7.40 13.47
CA ALA A 180 1.44 6.70 12.22
C ALA A 180 0.25 5.87 11.72
N GLY A 181 -0.40 5.11 12.62
CA GLY A 181 -1.61 4.36 12.29
C GLY A 181 -2.77 5.26 11.86
N LEU A 182 -2.95 6.42 12.52
CA LEU A 182 -3.99 7.39 12.16
C LEU A 182 -3.72 8.02 10.79
N VAL A 183 -2.49 8.41 10.49
CA VAL A 183 -2.08 8.96 9.18
C VAL A 183 -2.32 7.93 8.09
N SER A 184 -1.85 6.69 8.28
CA SER A 184 -2.05 5.59 7.32
C SER A 184 -3.55 5.34 7.07
N GLY A 185 -4.33 5.21 8.14
CA GLY A 185 -5.78 4.99 8.05
C GLY A 185 -6.52 6.14 7.37
N SER A 186 -6.16 7.39 7.64
CA SER A 186 -6.78 8.57 7.03
C SER A 186 -6.51 8.65 5.52
N ILE A 187 -5.27 8.35 5.10
CA ILE A 187 -4.91 8.30 3.69
C ILE A 187 -5.66 7.17 2.98
N SER A 188 -5.73 5.99 3.59
CA SER A 188 -6.46 4.84 3.04
C SER A 188 -7.96 5.15 2.88
N ALA A 189 -8.57 5.83 3.85
CA ALA A 189 -9.97 6.27 3.75
C ALA A 189 -10.17 7.23 2.57
N TYR A 190 -9.28 8.23 2.41
CA TYR A 190 -9.34 9.17 1.29
C TYR A 190 -9.18 8.47 -0.08
N LYS A 191 -8.24 7.53 -0.20
CA LYS A 191 -8.01 6.78 -1.44
C LYS A 191 -9.19 5.89 -1.85
N ASN A 192 -9.82 5.24 -0.88
CA ASN A 192 -10.89 4.28 -1.13
C ASN A 192 -12.28 4.94 -1.19
N TRP A 193 -12.42 6.16 -0.68
CA TRP A 193 -13.63 6.96 -0.76
C TRP A 193 -13.36 8.30 -1.47
N PRO A 194 -13.05 8.28 -2.79
CA PRO A 194 -13.02 9.52 -3.54
C PRO A 194 -14.45 10.07 -3.54
N GLY A 195 -14.67 11.21 -2.88
CA GLY A 195 -15.96 11.89 -2.91
C GLY A 195 -16.47 11.98 -4.35
N ARG A 196 -17.79 11.84 -4.54
CA ARG A 196 -18.43 11.95 -5.86
C ARG A 196 -17.82 13.14 -6.61
N LYS A 197 -17.26 12.87 -7.79
CA LYS A 197 -16.88 13.90 -8.75
C LYS A 197 -18.12 14.64 -9.22
#